data_AF-A0A3N2IL28-F1
#
_entry.id   AF-A0A3N2IL28-F1
#
_cell.length_a   1.000
_cell.length_b   1.000
_cell.length_c   1.000
_cell.angle_alpha   90.00
_cell.angle_beta   90.00
_cell.angle_gamma   90.00
#
_symmetry.space_group_name_H-M   'P 1'
#
loop_
_entity.id
_entity.type
_entity.pdbx_description
1 polymer ?
#
loop_
_entity_poly.entity_id
_entity_poly.type
_entity_poly.pdbx_seq_one_letter_code
_entity_poly.pdbx_strand_id
1 'polypeptide(L)'
;MRGTDADPGRGDADSVSRAATARREAGDDVLRRVMTLESARAEVRPGAWHGAAADSFLGVLGPVVDDVRLLASTLEAQSEALSTYASAVRDCAERRDELVLRRRAAEARVRAATAAQVTEMLTTGPAASWPGLSSASPSTIGSPELAAAETELVVVEKLWDELVADREVADRRCSAALDSRECRGSLAVLRLDPAGGGGPVATVADLLAVLDQLSAGDVAALLATRPDLVRLLDEADARDVARWWSTLADPRVAGLGPSGAQLALVASLPTVIGSLDGVPVAARVLANARVAEERIRRVDARLERLGRARPPHPDLASIRAELQAERAYLERAVGPDATVQLYLYEPGGRRVVEVVGDVGARPTDVVTYVPGTYSDLVGFWRGDPQQVVGHLVSRAPAGGSVLGFVYKDGPFPGERGPVTTFDVTVIQEANTEATALRAGERLADFQAGLVATGQFDDSSATAVGHSWGLANVTASEVAGARYDRVASLAGAGMPSAWQPAPETSYVDLSYNDPLGLAQRAGVVWRGKVPRDDDAFRHVGLYDSPFGDAPWPDNHALVAQDRPENEAVLRDLRDFTFGGSR
;
A
#
# COMPACT_ATOMS: atom_id res chain seq x y z
N MET A 1 27.41 7.07 16.27
CA MET A 1 28.38 7.52 17.30
C MET A 1 29.54 8.14 16.55
N ARG A 2 29.59 9.47 16.41
CA ARG A 2 30.70 10.15 15.73
C ARG A 2 31.83 10.41 16.73
N GLY A 3 33.07 10.30 16.27
CA GLY A 3 34.21 10.87 17.00
C GLY A 3 33.99 12.37 17.18
N THR A 4 34.56 12.93 18.24
CA THR A 4 34.56 14.38 18.45
C THR A 4 36.00 14.87 18.46
N ASP A 5 36.25 16.14 18.19
CA ASP A 5 37.59 16.75 18.26
C ASP A 5 38.27 16.49 19.63
N ALA A 6 37.46 16.40 20.69
CA ALA A 6 37.90 16.10 22.04
C ALA A 6 38.16 14.60 22.32
N ASP A 7 37.65 13.69 21.48
CA ASP A 7 37.81 12.24 21.61
C ASP A 7 37.63 11.56 20.24
N PRO A 8 38.66 11.58 19.38
CA PRO A 8 38.60 10.95 18.06
C PRO A 8 38.55 9.42 18.13
N GLY A 9 38.97 8.82 19.24
CA GLY A 9 38.86 7.38 19.51
C GLY A 9 37.47 6.92 19.96
N ARG A 10 36.51 7.83 20.11
CA ARG A 10 35.16 7.50 20.60
C ARG A 10 34.40 6.59 19.63
N GLY A 11 33.96 5.43 20.13
CA GLY A 11 33.12 4.48 19.40
C GLY A 11 33.22 3.08 20.01
N ASP A 12 32.24 2.22 19.70
CA ASP A 12 32.27 0.80 20.08
C ASP A 12 32.58 -0.04 18.84
N ALA A 13 33.87 -0.22 18.57
CA ALA A 13 34.34 -0.99 17.42
C ALA A 13 33.95 -2.47 17.49
N ASP A 14 33.77 -3.02 18.69
CA ASP A 14 33.36 -4.42 18.87
C ASP A 14 31.89 -4.59 18.48
N SER A 15 31.01 -3.64 18.84
CA SER A 15 29.63 -3.61 18.36
C SER A 15 29.54 -3.49 16.84
N VAL A 16 30.36 -2.63 16.22
CA VAL A 16 30.41 -2.51 14.76
C VAL A 16 30.90 -3.82 14.12
N SER A 17 31.93 -4.45 14.70
CA SER A 17 32.45 -5.74 14.22
C SER A 17 31.40 -6.85 14.34
N ARG A 18 30.64 -6.91 15.45
CA ARG A 18 29.52 -7.85 15.60
C ARG A 18 28.44 -7.62 14.54
N ALA A 19 28.09 -6.36 14.24
CA ALA A 19 27.15 -6.04 13.18
C ALA A 19 27.67 -6.50 11.80
N ALA A 20 28.96 -6.32 11.52
CA ALA A 20 29.59 -6.80 10.29
C ALA A 20 29.51 -8.33 10.17
N THR A 21 29.80 -9.06 11.25
CA THR A 21 29.67 -10.53 11.28
C THR A 21 28.24 -10.97 11.04
N ALA A 22 27.27 -10.35 11.70
CA ALA A 22 25.86 -10.68 11.52
C ALA A 22 25.39 -10.48 10.07
N ARG A 23 25.88 -9.45 9.37
CA ARG A 23 25.58 -9.25 7.93
C ARG A 23 26.18 -10.34 7.06
N ARG A 24 27.42 -10.76 7.33
CA ARG A 24 28.07 -11.87 6.62
C ARG A 24 27.32 -13.18 6.80
N GLU A 25 27.01 -13.53 8.05
CA GLU A 25 26.24 -14.74 8.37
C GLU A 25 24.87 -14.73 7.67
N ALA A 26 24.18 -13.58 7.67
CA ALA A 26 22.93 -13.44 6.91
C ALA A 26 23.12 -13.63 5.39
N GLY A 27 24.22 -13.11 4.82
CA GLY A 27 24.56 -13.33 3.41
C GLY A 27 24.79 -14.80 3.07
N ASP A 28 25.53 -15.52 3.92
CA ASP A 28 25.77 -16.96 3.77
C ASP A 28 24.46 -17.76 3.87
N ASP A 29 23.57 -17.39 4.80
CA ASP A 29 22.24 -17.98 4.95
C ASP A 29 21.39 -17.79 3.70
N VAL A 30 21.40 -16.58 3.12
CA VAL A 30 20.71 -16.24 1.88
C VAL A 30 21.25 -17.07 0.71
N LEU A 31 22.57 -17.22 0.57
CA LEU A 31 23.18 -18.05 -0.47
C LEU A 31 22.79 -19.54 -0.35
N ARG A 32 22.65 -20.05 0.88
CA ARG A 32 22.14 -21.42 1.08
C ARG A 32 20.69 -21.58 0.58
N ARG A 33 19.86 -20.53 0.72
CA ARG A 33 18.49 -20.53 0.15
C ARG A 33 18.47 -20.47 -1.37
N VAL A 34 19.41 -19.74 -1.99
CA VAL A 34 19.58 -19.74 -3.47
C VAL A 34 19.76 -21.16 -3.99
N MET A 35 20.55 -22.00 -3.31
CA MET A 35 20.75 -23.39 -3.74
C MET A 35 19.46 -24.22 -3.68
N THR A 36 18.58 -23.96 -2.72
CA THR A 36 17.25 -24.59 -2.67
C THR A 36 16.38 -24.16 -3.86
N LEU A 37 16.37 -22.86 -4.18
CA LEU A 37 15.61 -22.32 -5.31
C LEU A 37 16.12 -22.85 -6.66
N GLU A 38 17.44 -22.92 -6.85
CA GLU A 38 18.03 -23.50 -8.07
C GLU A 38 17.76 -25.00 -8.18
N SER A 39 17.68 -25.72 -7.05
CA SER A 39 17.26 -27.12 -7.05
C SER A 39 15.80 -27.26 -7.53
N ALA A 40 14.89 -26.43 -7.02
CA ALA A 40 13.49 -26.40 -7.47
C ALA A 40 13.38 -26.03 -8.97
N ARG A 41 14.22 -25.11 -9.45
CA ARG A 41 14.32 -24.79 -10.88
C ARG A 41 14.74 -26.01 -11.71
N ALA A 42 15.73 -26.77 -11.23
CA ALA A 42 16.24 -27.95 -11.91
C ALA A 42 15.25 -29.14 -11.90
N GLU A 43 14.29 -29.16 -10.98
CA GLU A 43 13.20 -30.13 -10.96
C GLU A 43 12.18 -29.92 -12.09
N VAL A 44 12.06 -28.68 -12.59
CA VAL A 44 11.31 -28.36 -13.82
C VAL A 44 12.13 -28.81 -15.04
N ARG A 45 12.18 -30.12 -15.25
CA ARG A 45 12.92 -30.73 -16.35
C ARG A 45 12.10 -30.72 -17.65
N PRO A 46 12.75 -30.62 -18.83
CA PRO A 46 12.11 -30.70 -20.16
C PRO A 46 11.26 -31.95 -20.45
N GLY A 47 11.15 -32.91 -19.52
CA GLY A 47 10.36 -34.14 -19.69
C GLY A 47 9.45 -34.52 -18.53
N ALA A 48 9.36 -33.72 -17.45
CA ALA A 48 8.57 -34.07 -16.26
C ALA A 48 7.41 -33.11 -15.99
N TRP A 49 7.64 -31.80 -16.14
CA TRP A 49 6.59 -30.78 -16.01
C TRP A 49 6.79 -29.74 -17.12
N HIS A 50 5.78 -29.60 -17.97
CA HIS A 50 5.79 -28.74 -19.15
C HIS A 50 4.45 -28.01 -19.33
N GLY A 51 4.46 -26.93 -20.11
CA GLY A 51 3.28 -26.12 -20.43
C GLY A 51 3.23 -24.80 -19.65
N ALA A 52 2.19 -24.01 -19.89
CA ALA A 52 2.09 -22.63 -19.43
C ALA A 52 2.29 -22.44 -17.91
N ALA A 53 1.86 -23.40 -17.09
CA ALA A 53 2.08 -23.36 -15.64
C ALA A 53 3.56 -23.52 -15.25
N ALA A 54 4.29 -24.39 -15.95
CA ALA A 54 5.73 -24.57 -15.74
C ALA A 54 6.51 -23.32 -16.21
N ASP A 55 6.12 -22.76 -17.37
CA ASP A 55 6.71 -21.53 -17.90
C ASP A 55 6.47 -20.32 -16.98
N SER A 56 5.26 -20.18 -16.44
CA SER A 56 4.91 -19.13 -15.46
C SER A 56 5.71 -19.30 -14.16
N PHE A 57 5.81 -20.52 -13.63
CA PHE A 57 6.64 -20.81 -12.45
C PHE A 57 8.11 -20.43 -12.67
N LEU A 58 8.70 -20.82 -13.81
CA LEU A 58 10.08 -20.46 -14.14
C LEU A 58 10.25 -18.95 -14.36
N GLY A 59 9.24 -18.29 -14.92
CA GLY A 59 9.18 -16.83 -15.07
C GLY A 59 9.13 -16.07 -13.75
N VAL A 60 8.52 -16.64 -12.71
CA VAL A 60 8.57 -16.09 -11.34
C VAL A 60 9.91 -16.41 -10.66
N LEU A 61 10.36 -17.66 -10.75
CA LEU A 61 11.49 -18.16 -9.98
C LEU A 61 12.82 -17.53 -10.41
N GLY A 62 13.02 -17.28 -11.70
CA GLY A 62 14.26 -16.67 -12.23
C GLY A 62 14.58 -15.32 -11.58
N PRO A 63 13.69 -14.30 -11.71
CA PRO A 63 13.88 -13.00 -11.08
C PRO A 63 14.06 -13.07 -9.56
N VAL A 64 13.32 -13.95 -8.87
CA VAL A 64 13.47 -14.14 -7.42
C VAL A 64 14.88 -14.64 -7.07
N VAL A 65 15.41 -15.59 -7.83
CA VAL A 65 16.79 -16.09 -7.61
C VAL A 65 17.81 -14.97 -7.78
N ASP A 66 17.63 -14.11 -8.79
CA ASP A 66 18.53 -12.99 -9.05
C ASP A 66 18.45 -11.92 -7.94
N ASP A 67 17.25 -11.59 -7.48
CA ASP A 67 17.04 -10.68 -6.34
C ASP A 67 17.69 -11.22 -5.05
N VAL A 68 17.55 -12.51 -4.77
CA VAL A 68 18.13 -13.15 -3.58
C VAL A 68 19.65 -13.19 -3.66
N ARG A 69 20.24 -13.38 -4.85
CA ARG A 69 21.69 -13.26 -5.07
C ARG A 69 22.18 -11.82 -4.86
N LEU A 70 21.44 -10.84 -5.38
CA LEU A 70 21.74 -9.44 -5.16
C LEU A 70 21.74 -9.12 -3.66
N LEU A 71 20.72 -9.56 -2.92
CA LEU A 71 20.66 -9.38 -1.46
C LEU A 71 21.91 -9.96 -0.76
N ALA A 72 22.33 -11.18 -1.10
CA ALA A 72 23.54 -11.76 -0.54
C ALA A 72 24.77 -10.89 -0.79
N SER A 73 24.96 -10.43 -2.03
CA SER A 73 26.09 -9.55 -2.38
C SER A 73 26.06 -8.21 -1.64
N THR A 74 24.87 -7.63 -1.41
CA THR A 74 24.74 -6.38 -0.65
C THR A 74 25.06 -6.57 0.83
N LEU A 75 24.67 -7.70 1.42
CA LEU A 75 25.00 -8.05 2.81
C LEU A 75 26.50 -8.24 3.00
N GLU A 76 27.17 -8.84 2.03
CA GLU A 76 28.63 -8.98 2.01
C GLU A 76 29.33 -7.61 1.92
N ALA A 77 28.91 -6.74 0.99
CA ALA A 77 29.46 -5.39 0.85
C ALA A 77 29.26 -4.55 2.13
N GLN A 78 28.10 -4.66 2.78
CA GLN A 78 27.84 -4.00 4.07
C GLN A 78 28.73 -4.55 5.18
N SER A 79 28.96 -5.88 5.21
CA SER A 79 29.89 -6.51 6.15
C SER A 79 31.30 -5.93 5.97
N GLU A 80 31.79 -5.85 4.74
CA GLU A 80 33.10 -5.29 4.43
C GLU A 80 33.23 -3.83 4.86
N ALA A 81 32.25 -2.98 4.52
CA ALA A 81 32.23 -1.57 4.91
C ALA A 81 32.29 -1.40 6.44
N LEU A 82 31.49 -2.18 7.18
CA LEU A 82 31.44 -2.13 8.64
C LEU A 82 32.72 -2.70 9.27
N SER A 83 33.29 -3.79 8.74
CA SER A 83 34.56 -4.34 9.21
C SER A 83 35.72 -3.37 9.03
N THR A 84 35.84 -2.74 7.85
CA THR A 84 36.86 -1.72 7.60
C THR A 84 36.69 -0.52 8.54
N TYR A 85 35.45 -0.08 8.76
CA TYR A 85 35.18 1.00 9.70
C TYR A 85 35.52 0.64 11.15
N ALA A 86 35.18 -0.57 11.61
CA ALA A 86 35.51 -1.03 12.95
C ALA A 86 37.03 -1.07 13.20
N SER A 87 37.81 -1.52 12.21
CA SER A 87 39.27 -1.49 12.28
C SER A 87 39.79 -0.05 12.38
N ALA A 88 39.27 0.87 11.56
CA ALA A 88 39.66 2.28 11.65
C ALA A 88 39.33 2.92 13.01
N VAL A 89 38.19 2.57 13.62
CA VAL A 89 37.83 3.02 14.98
C VAL A 89 38.82 2.49 16.03
N ARG A 90 39.21 1.20 15.93
CA ARG A 90 40.22 0.60 16.82
C ARG A 90 41.57 1.29 16.69
N ASP A 91 42.05 1.48 15.46
CA ASP A 91 43.32 2.16 15.19
C ASP A 91 43.30 3.60 15.74
N CYS A 92 42.18 4.30 15.60
CA CYS A 92 42.03 5.65 16.16
C CYS A 92 42.04 5.65 17.70
N ALA A 93 41.39 4.68 18.34
CA ALA A 93 41.38 4.55 19.79
C ALA A 93 42.78 4.22 20.35
N GLU A 94 43.51 3.32 19.71
CA GLU A 94 44.89 2.97 20.09
C GLU A 94 45.84 4.16 19.94
N ARG A 95 45.80 4.86 18.80
CA ARG A 95 46.59 6.09 18.56
C ARG A 95 46.24 7.20 19.55
N ARG A 96 44.94 7.37 19.89
CA ARG A 96 44.51 8.33 20.91
C ARG A 96 45.16 8.01 22.25
N ASP A 97 45.11 6.75 22.69
CA ASP A 97 45.66 6.35 23.99
C ASP A 97 47.17 6.56 24.06
N GLU A 98 47.90 6.28 22.97
CA GLU A 98 49.32 6.60 22.85
C GLU A 98 49.58 8.11 22.97
N LEU A 99 48.85 8.95 22.23
CA LEU A 99 49.01 10.41 22.26
C LEU A 99 48.66 11.00 23.63
N VAL A 100 47.63 10.48 24.31
CA VAL A 100 47.28 10.88 25.68
C VAL A 100 48.43 10.57 26.64
N LEU A 101 49.07 9.40 26.52
CA LEU A 101 50.23 9.04 27.33
C LEU A 101 51.44 9.92 27.02
N ARG A 102 51.74 10.17 25.74
CA ARG A 102 52.84 11.07 25.32
C ARG A 102 52.64 12.49 25.82
N ARG A 103 51.41 13.02 25.71
CA ARG A 103 51.04 14.34 26.24
C ARG A 103 51.29 14.43 27.74
N ARG A 104 50.76 13.47 28.52
CA ARG A 104 50.95 13.43 29.98
C ARG A 104 52.42 13.37 30.38
N ALA A 105 53.23 12.60 29.64
CA ALA A 105 54.67 12.51 29.87
C ALA A 105 55.40 13.83 29.54
N ALA A 106 55.09 14.48 28.42
CA ALA A 106 55.65 15.77 28.05
C ALA A 106 55.25 16.88 29.04
N GLU A 107 53.97 16.95 29.44
CA GLU A 107 53.49 17.88 30.47
C GLU A 107 54.19 17.66 31.82
N ALA A 108 54.47 16.40 32.20
CA ALA A 108 55.23 16.10 33.41
C ALA A 108 56.68 16.58 33.32
N ARG A 109 57.32 16.46 32.15
CA ARG A 109 58.67 17.01 31.91
C ARG A 109 58.69 18.53 31.96
N VAL A 110 57.69 19.21 31.36
CA VAL A 110 57.54 20.67 31.47
C VAL A 110 57.45 21.06 32.94
N ARG A 111 56.53 20.45 33.72
CA ARG A 111 56.39 20.75 35.15
C ARG A 111 57.69 20.53 35.94
N ALA A 112 58.40 19.43 35.67
CA ALA A 112 59.66 19.13 36.34
C ALA A 112 60.78 20.13 35.97
N ALA A 113 60.93 20.46 34.69
CA ALA A 113 61.92 21.41 34.20
C ALA A 113 61.64 22.83 34.72
N THR A 114 60.37 23.26 34.74
CA THR A 114 59.97 24.55 35.33
C THR A 114 60.24 24.58 36.83
N ALA A 115 59.92 23.52 37.57
CA ALA A 115 60.20 23.44 39.01
C ALA A 115 61.72 23.47 39.30
N ALA A 116 62.52 22.78 38.49
CA ALA A 116 63.98 22.82 38.58
C ALA A 116 64.53 24.23 38.31
N GLN A 117 64.03 24.91 37.28
CA GLN A 117 64.43 26.28 36.94
C GLN A 117 64.06 27.28 38.05
N VAL A 118 62.88 27.15 38.67
CA VAL A 118 62.48 27.96 39.84
C VAL A 118 63.39 27.68 41.04
N THR A 119 63.73 26.42 41.28
CA THR A 119 64.63 26.01 42.37
C THR A 119 66.05 26.56 42.15
N GLU A 120 66.58 26.46 40.93
CA GLU A 120 67.87 27.05 40.55
C GLU A 120 67.86 28.58 40.73
N MET A 121 66.80 29.27 40.30
CA MET A 121 66.65 30.72 40.49
C MET A 121 66.61 31.13 41.97
N LEU A 122 66.01 30.31 42.83
CA LEU A 122 65.95 30.54 44.29
C LEU A 122 67.26 30.19 45.01
N THR A 123 68.10 29.31 44.45
CA THR A 123 69.34 28.81 45.09
C THR A 123 70.61 29.49 44.59
N THR A 124 70.60 30.01 43.36
CA THR A 124 71.71 30.75 42.75
C THR A 124 71.49 32.27 42.74
N GLY A 125 70.30 32.74 43.13
CA GLY A 125 70.01 34.16 43.31
C GLY A 125 70.86 34.77 44.43
N PRO A 126 71.49 35.95 44.22
CA PRO A 126 72.40 36.52 45.21
C PRO A 126 71.62 36.90 46.47
N ALA A 127 72.06 36.37 47.61
CA ALA A 127 71.67 36.86 48.91
C ALA A 127 72.28 38.26 49.15
N ALA A 128 71.71 39.32 48.55
CA ALA A 128 71.65 40.68 49.10
C ALA A 128 71.05 41.73 48.13
N SER A 129 70.14 42.55 48.68
CA SER A 129 69.66 43.88 48.25
C SER A 129 68.46 44.02 47.29
N TRP A 130 67.35 44.51 47.84
CA TRP A 130 66.31 45.35 47.19
C TRP A 130 66.91 46.71 46.75
N PRO A 131 66.19 47.66 46.10
CA PRO A 131 65.45 47.72 44.82
C PRO A 131 66.22 48.52 43.73
N GLY A 132 65.89 48.35 42.44
CA GLY A 132 66.34 49.26 41.35
C GLY A 132 66.68 48.55 40.03
N LEU A 133 65.87 48.79 38.98
CA LEU A 133 66.05 48.29 37.61
C LEU A 133 67.30 48.87 36.94
N SER A 134 68.17 48.03 36.37
CA SER A 134 68.72 48.23 35.01
C SER A 134 69.57 47.06 34.52
N SER A 135 69.11 46.46 33.42
CA SER A 135 69.90 45.91 32.31
C SER A 135 71.02 44.90 32.65
N ALA A 136 70.63 43.68 33.01
CA ALA A 136 71.35 42.49 32.55
C ALA A 136 70.43 41.77 31.55
N SER A 137 70.94 41.56 30.34
CA SER A 137 70.27 40.91 29.23
C SER A 137 69.54 39.64 29.66
N PRO A 138 68.35 39.33 29.11
CA PRO A 138 67.68 38.05 29.34
C PRO A 138 68.52 36.96 28.70
N SER A 139 69.51 36.44 29.43
CA SER A 139 70.18 35.21 29.06
C SER A 139 69.10 34.16 29.00
N THR A 140 68.92 33.65 27.79
CA THR A 140 68.07 32.54 27.37
C THR A 140 68.44 31.29 28.17
N ILE A 141 68.08 31.24 29.45
CA ILE A 141 68.08 30.01 30.25
C ILE A 141 66.69 29.39 30.06
N GLY A 142 66.36 29.03 28.83
CA GLY A 142 65.39 27.96 28.65
C GLY A 142 66.20 26.68 28.87
N SER A 143 65.88 25.89 29.91
CA SER A 143 66.50 24.57 30.01
C SER A 143 66.27 23.85 28.66
N PRO A 144 67.30 23.25 28.03
CA PRO A 144 67.12 22.48 26.81
C PRO A 144 66.07 21.37 26.99
N GLU A 145 65.84 20.91 28.22
CA GLU A 145 64.81 19.93 28.57
C GLU A 145 63.40 20.52 28.52
N LEU A 146 63.23 21.80 28.93
CA LEU A 146 61.96 22.52 28.82
C LEU A 146 61.60 22.73 27.34
N ALA A 147 62.54 23.25 26.55
CA ALA A 147 62.33 23.47 25.12
C ALA A 147 62.02 22.16 24.36
N ALA A 148 62.69 21.05 24.72
CA ALA A 148 62.41 19.74 24.15
C ALA A 148 61.01 19.22 24.53
N ALA A 149 60.56 19.42 25.79
CA ALA A 149 59.25 19.01 26.24
C ALA A 149 58.11 19.86 25.62
N GLU A 150 58.32 21.17 25.46
CA GLU A 150 57.40 22.06 24.75
C GLU A 150 57.30 21.70 23.25
N THR A 151 58.43 21.38 22.61
CA THR A 151 58.46 20.91 21.23
C THR A 151 57.67 19.60 21.07
N GLU A 152 57.81 18.67 22.01
CA GLU A 152 57.04 17.41 22.02
C GLU A 152 55.53 17.67 22.16
N LEU A 153 55.10 18.65 22.96
CA LEU A 153 53.67 19.01 23.06
C LEU A 153 53.11 19.53 21.73
N VAL A 154 53.85 20.38 21.02
CA VAL A 154 53.46 20.87 19.69
C VAL A 154 53.35 19.71 18.69
N VAL A 155 54.28 18.75 18.75
CA VAL A 155 54.21 17.54 17.91
C VAL A 155 52.97 16.71 18.24
N VAL A 156 52.66 16.50 19.52
CA VAL A 156 51.48 15.74 19.95
C VAL A 156 50.18 16.42 19.52
N GLU A 157 50.08 17.75 19.62
CA GLU A 157 48.91 18.51 19.13
C GLU A 157 48.72 18.34 17.62
N LYS A 158 49.78 18.44 16.83
CA LYS A 158 49.71 18.19 15.38
C LYS A 158 49.24 16.76 15.06
N LEU A 159 49.78 15.76 15.75
CA LEU A 159 49.36 14.36 15.59
C LEU A 159 47.91 14.12 16.04
N TRP A 160 47.41 14.91 16.99
CA TRP A 160 46.02 14.88 17.41
C TRP A 160 45.09 15.42 16.33
N ASP A 161 45.42 16.55 15.70
CA ASP A 161 44.67 17.11 14.58
C ASP A 161 44.63 16.14 13.39
N GLU A 162 45.76 15.49 13.08
CA GLU A 162 45.83 14.42 12.07
C GLU A 162 44.91 13.23 12.42
N LEU A 163 44.88 12.83 13.70
CA LEU A 163 43.99 11.75 14.17
C LEU A 163 42.50 12.12 14.06
N VAL A 164 42.13 13.37 14.37
CA VAL A 164 40.76 13.86 14.19
C VAL A 164 40.37 13.83 12.70
N ALA A 165 41.25 14.30 11.82
CA ALA A 165 41.02 14.27 10.37
C ALA A 165 40.88 12.83 9.83
N ASP A 166 41.75 11.91 10.27
CA ASP A 166 41.68 10.49 9.92
C ASP A 166 40.34 9.88 10.34
N ARG A 167 39.87 10.22 11.55
CA ARG A 167 38.59 9.74 12.06
C ARG A 167 37.41 10.23 11.22
N GLU A 168 37.39 11.51 10.86
CA GLU A 168 36.34 12.05 9.98
C GLU A 168 36.35 11.40 8.60
N VAL A 169 37.54 11.14 8.05
CA VAL A 169 37.69 10.43 6.77
C VAL A 169 37.12 9.02 6.87
N ALA A 170 37.38 8.31 7.98
CA ALA A 170 36.78 6.99 8.22
C ALA A 170 35.25 7.04 8.32
N ASP A 171 34.69 8.03 9.03
CA ASP A 171 33.24 8.25 9.13
C ASP A 171 32.62 8.50 7.74
N ARG A 172 33.18 9.43 6.97
CA ARG A 172 32.70 9.75 5.61
C ARG A 172 32.79 8.55 4.67
N ARG A 173 33.90 7.79 4.72
CA ARG A 173 34.09 6.59 3.89
C ARG A 173 33.07 5.51 4.23
N CYS A 174 32.81 5.25 5.51
CA CYS A 174 31.82 4.27 5.94
C CYS A 174 30.41 4.67 5.49
N SER A 175 30.01 5.92 5.71
CA SER A 175 28.71 6.42 5.24
C SER A 175 28.59 6.32 3.71
N ALA A 176 29.59 6.78 2.96
CA ALA A 176 29.58 6.69 1.50
C ALA A 176 29.55 5.24 0.98
N ALA A 177 30.26 4.32 1.65
CA ALA A 177 30.22 2.90 1.32
C ALA A 177 28.84 2.30 1.59
N LEU A 178 28.21 2.59 2.72
CA LEU A 178 26.87 2.11 3.04
C LEU A 178 25.78 2.72 2.12
N ASP A 179 26.01 3.93 1.59
CA ASP A 179 25.14 4.59 0.62
C ASP A 179 25.44 4.24 -0.85
N SER A 180 26.44 3.39 -1.08
CA SER A 180 26.83 2.92 -2.40
C SER A 180 25.79 1.97 -3.01
N ARG A 181 25.89 1.76 -4.33
CA ARG A 181 25.03 0.79 -5.03
C ARG A 181 25.34 -0.63 -4.59
N GLU A 182 26.58 -0.90 -4.25
CA GLU A 182 27.07 -2.18 -3.76
C GLU A 182 26.40 -2.57 -2.43
N CYS A 183 26.19 -1.60 -1.53
CA CYS A 183 25.51 -1.85 -0.24
C CYS A 183 23.99 -1.76 -0.31
N ARG A 184 23.41 -1.03 -1.27
CA ARG A 184 21.96 -0.76 -1.34
C ARG A 184 21.24 -1.49 -2.48
N GLY A 185 21.97 -2.15 -3.38
CA GLY A 185 21.40 -2.79 -4.55
C GLY A 185 20.67 -1.78 -5.45
N SER A 186 19.54 -2.19 -6.02
CA SER A 186 18.72 -1.33 -6.90
C SER A 186 18.08 -0.16 -6.15
N LEU A 187 17.87 -0.28 -4.84
CA LEU A 187 17.33 0.79 -3.98
C LEU A 187 18.31 1.97 -3.81
N ALA A 188 19.53 1.87 -4.32
CA ALA A 188 20.45 3.01 -4.41
C ALA A 188 19.88 4.16 -5.27
N VAL A 189 18.91 3.89 -6.16
CA VAL A 189 18.21 4.92 -6.95
C VAL A 189 17.47 5.93 -6.06
N LEU A 190 17.03 5.50 -4.88
CA LEU A 190 16.30 6.31 -3.89
C LEU A 190 17.25 7.14 -3.01
N ARG A 191 18.34 7.69 -3.56
CA ARG A 191 19.32 8.43 -2.75
C ARG A 191 18.62 9.46 -1.87
N LEU A 192 18.73 9.24 -0.57
CA LEU A 192 18.29 10.16 0.48
C LEU A 192 19.44 11.15 0.70
N ASP A 193 19.73 12.01 -0.27
CA ASP A 193 20.78 13.02 -0.11
C ASP A 193 20.17 14.42 0.07
N PRO A 194 20.41 15.11 1.19
CA PRO A 194 20.06 16.53 1.35
C PRO A 194 20.87 17.45 0.42
N ALA A 195 21.99 17.00 -0.16
CA ALA A 195 22.93 17.83 -0.92
C ALA A 195 23.29 17.30 -2.32
N GLY A 196 22.76 16.15 -2.74
CA GLY A 196 23.21 15.45 -3.94
C GLY A 196 22.10 15.09 -4.92
N GLY A 197 21.43 16.10 -5.50
CA GLY A 197 20.73 16.06 -6.80
C GLY A 197 19.57 15.06 -7.05
N GLY A 198 19.47 13.95 -6.32
CA GLY A 198 18.32 13.07 -6.28
C GLY A 198 17.35 13.62 -5.24
N GLY A 199 16.39 14.43 -5.70
CA GLY A 199 15.35 14.96 -4.81
C GLY A 199 14.49 13.84 -4.19
N PRO A 200 13.76 14.13 -3.11
CA PRO A 200 12.77 13.19 -2.58
C PRO A 200 11.77 12.81 -3.68
N VAL A 201 11.30 11.56 -3.69
CA VAL A 201 10.11 11.16 -4.45
C VAL A 201 8.96 12.03 -3.96
N ALA A 202 8.61 13.05 -4.73
CA ALA A 202 7.67 14.09 -4.34
C ALA A 202 6.37 14.04 -5.15
N THR A 203 6.40 13.39 -6.31
CA THR A 203 5.25 13.27 -7.22
C THR A 203 4.98 11.82 -7.60
N VAL A 204 3.75 11.54 -8.04
CA VAL A 204 3.36 10.22 -8.58
C VAL A 204 4.25 9.82 -9.76
N ALA A 205 4.56 10.76 -10.65
CA ALA A 205 5.41 10.49 -11.81
C ALA A 205 6.81 10.06 -11.40
N ASP A 206 7.40 10.71 -10.39
CA ASP A 206 8.69 10.31 -9.83
C ASP A 206 8.62 8.91 -9.22
N LEU A 207 7.54 8.61 -8.48
CA LEU A 207 7.34 7.30 -7.87
C LEU A 207 7.27 6.21 -8.95
N LEU A 208 6.40 6.36 -9.95
CA LEU A 208 6.25 5.37 -11.03
C LEU A 208 7.56 5.18 -11.82
N ALA A 209 8.32 6.25 -12.07
CA ALA A 209 9.63 6.16 -12.72
C ALA A 209 10.68 5.43 -11.88
N VAL A 210 10.59 5.52 -10.54
CA VAL A 210 11.41 4.70 -9.64
C VAL A 210 10.95 3.25 -9.67
N LEU A 211 9.65 2.98 -9.57
CA LEU A 211 9.11 1.61 -9.56
C LEU A 211 9.46 0.85 -10.85
N ASP A 212 9.53 1.53 -12.00
CA ASP A 212 9.91 0.94 -13.29
C ASP A 212 11.38 0.46 -13.35
N GLN A 213 12.24 0.98 -12.47
CA GLN A 213 13.65 0.59 -12.39
C GLN A 213 13.93 -0.52 -11.38
N LEU A 214 12.92 -0.92 -10.60
CA LEU A 214 13.05 -1.89 -9.52
C LEU A 214 12.51 -3.25 -9.94
N SER A 215 13.10 -4.32 -9.40
CA SER A 215 12.49 -5.64 -9.50
C SER A 215 11.19 -5.69 -8.68
N ALA A 216 10.34 -6.69 -8.95
CA ALA A 216 9.11 -6.88 -8.17
C ALA A 216 9.41 -7.07 -6.67
N GLY A 217 10.53 -7.73 -6.33
CA GLY A 217 10.98 -7.88 -4.94
C GLY A 217 11.37 -6.54 -4.30
N ASP A 218 12.11 -5.70 -5.02
CA ASP A 218 12.51 -4.37 -4.54
C ASP A 218 11.31 -3.42 -4.38
N VAL A 219 10.36 -3.44 -5.33
CA VAL A 219 9.08 -2.70 -5.21
C VAL A 219 8.31 -3.15 -3.97
N ALA A 220 8.20 -4.47 -3.75
CA ALA A 220 7.55 -5.02 -2.57
C ALA A 220 8.20 -4.55 -1.27
N ALA A 221 9.53 -4.64 -1.18
CA ALA A 221 10.27 -4.18 0.00
C ALA A 221 10.12 -2.67 0.23
N LEU A 222 10.15 -1.87 -0.84
CA LEU A 222 9.98 -0.43 -0.77
C LEU A 222 8.61 -0.05 -0.22
N LEU A 223 7.53 -0.53 -0.86
CA LEU A 223 6.17 -0.15 -0.48
C LEU A 223 5.76 -0.73 0.88
N ALA A 224 6.29 -1.90 1.27
CA ALA A 224 6.09 -2.45 2.61
C ALA A 224 6.73 -1.60 3.74
N THR A 225 7.80 -0.86 3.43
CA THR A 225 8.54 -0.04 4.42
C THR A 225 8.22 1.45 4.33
N ARG A 226 7.50 1.88 3.29
CA ARG A 226 7.18 3.29 3.01
C ARG A 226 5.68 3.51 2.78
N PRO A 227 4.87 3.56 3.85
CA PRO A 227 3.43 3.84 3.76
C PRO A 227 3.11 5.20 3.12
N ASP A 228 4.02 6.15 3.20
CA ASP A 228 3.92 7.45 2.52
C ASP A 228 3.93 7.31 0.99
N LEU A 229 4.71 6.37 0.44
CA LEU A 229 4.73 6.09 -0.98
C LEU A 229 3.49 5.30 -1.44
N VAL A 230 2.94 4.43 -0.58
CA VAL A 230 1.66 3.77 -0.86
C VAL A 230 0.54 4.81 -0.99
N ARG A 231 0.46 5.76 -0.04
CA ARG A 231 -0.50 6.86 -0.13
C ARG A 231 -0.33 7.70 -1.40
N LEU A 232 0.91 7.98 -1.78
CA LEU A 232 1.20 8.71 -3.01
C LEU A 232 0.76 7.91 -4.25
N LEU A 233 0.95 6.58 -4.24
CA LEU A 233 0.49 5.70 -5.31
C LEU A 233 -1.04 5.62 -5.37
N ASP A 234 -1.75 5.69 -4.24
CA ASP A 234 -3.22 5.76 -4.20
C ASP A 234 -3.77 7.06 -4.84
N GLU A 235 -2.95 8.11 -4.95
CA GLU A 235 -3.29 9.36 -5.64
C GLU A 235 -2.98 9.32 -7.14
N ALA A 236 -2.48 8.20 -7.66
CA ALA A 236 -2.09 8.07 -9.06
C ALA A 236 -3.29 7.97 -10.01
N ASP A 237 -3.18 8.59 -11.19
CA ASP A 237 -4.15 8.37 -12.25
C ASP A 237 -4.12 6.90 -12.68
N ALA A 238 -5.30 6.29 -12.80
CA ALA A 238 -5.42 4.88 -13.12
C ALA A 238 -4.77 4.50 -14.47
N ARG A 239 -4.68 5.42 -15.44
CA ARG A 239 -3.98 5.16 -16.72
C ARG A 239 -2.47 5.11 -16.53
N ASP A 240 -1.94 5.91 -15.61
CA ASP A 240 -0.51 5.87 -15.28
C ASP A 240 -0.15 4.56 -14.59
N VAL A 241 -1.00 4.11 -13.66
CA VAL A 241 -0.89 2.78 -13.05
C VAL A 241 -1.01 1.68 -14.10
N ALA A 242 -2.01 1.73 -14.99
CA ALA A 242 -2.19 0.71 -16.03
C ALA A 242 -0.98 0.62 -16.96
N ARG A 243 -0.39 1.77 -17.33
CA ARG A 243 0.85 1.83 -18.11
C ARG A 243 2.01 1.21 -17.36
N TRP A 244 2.25 1.58 -16.10
CA TRP A 244 3.28 0.96 -15.27
C TRP A 244 3.07 -0.55 -15.11
N TRP A 245 1.85 -0.98 -14.81
CA TRP A 245 1.51 -2.39 -14.69
C TRP A 245 1.81 -3.17 -15.98
N SER A 246 1.62 -2.55 -17.14
CA SER A 246 1.93 -3.15 -18.44
C SER A 246 3.44 -3.28 -18.70
N THR A 247 4.31 -2.44 -18.12
CA THR A 247 5.77 -2.56 -18.28
C THR A 247 6.31 -3.82 -17.59
N LEU A 248 5.59 -4.30 -16.56
CA LEU A 248 5.89 -5.56 -15.86
C LEU A 248 5.50 -6.81 -16.66
N ALA A 249 4.73 -6.67 -17.74
CA ALA A 249 4.29 -7.82 -18.54
C ALA A 249 5.48 -8.44 -19.29
N ASP A 250 5.49 -9.77 -19.41
CA ASP A 250 6.44 -10.48 -20.28
C ASP A 250 5.75 -10.75 -21.63
N PRO A 251 6.27 -10.19 -22.75
CA PRO A 251 5.72 -10.41 -24.08
C PRO A 251 5.54 -11.89 -24.47
N ARG A 252 6.31 -12.81 -23.87
CA ARG A 252 6.24 -14.26 -24.15
C ARG A 252 4.97 -14.92 -23.62
N VAL A 253 4.35 -14.34 -22.59
CA VAL A 253 3.10 -14.83 -21.97
C VAL A 253 1.94 -13.84 -22.14
N ALA A 254 2.13 -12.80 -22.96
CA ALA A 254 1.10 -11.82 -23.24
C ALA A 254 -0.16 -12.50 -23.81
N GLY A 255 -1.30 -12.28 -23.15
CA GLY A 255 -2.59 -12.91 -23.50
C GLY A 255 -2.81 -14.30 -22.90
N LEU A 256 -1.85 -14.87 -22.17
CA LEU A 256 -1.97 -16.16 -21.46
C LEU A 256 -2.17 -16.01 -19.94
N GLY A 257 -2.03 -14.79 -19.41
CA GLY A 257 -2.17 -14.48 -17.99
C GLY A 257 -1.17 -13.43 -17.51
N PRO A 258 -1.11 -13.15 -16.20
CA PRO A 258 -0.12 -12.24 -15.62
C PRO A 258 1.30 -12.79 -15.75
N SER A 259 2.27 -11.90 -15.92
CA SER A 259 3.70 -12.24 -15.94
C SER A 259 4.21 -12.67 -14.56
N GLY A 260 5.42 -13.23 -14.51
CA GLY A 260 6.05 -13.58 -13.25
C GLY A 260 6.24 -12.37 -12.31
N ALA A 261 6.61 -11.21 -12.85
CA ALA A 261 6.77 -9.98 -12.09
C ALA A 261 5.44 -9.46 -11.53
N GLN A 262 4.37 -9.50 -12.33
CA GLN A 262 3.01 -9.13 -11.90
C GLN A 262 2.51 -10.07 -10.80
N LEU A 263 2.71 -11.38 -10.95
CA LEU A 263 2.35 -12.37 -9.93
C LEU A 263 3.15 -12.19 -8.63
N ALA A 264 4.43 -11.81 -8.72
CA ALA A 264 5.25 -11.52 -7.56
C ALA A 264 4.71 -10.30 -6.78
N LEU A 265 4.32 -9.22 -7.46
CA LEU A 265 3.68 -8.07 -6.79
C LEU A 265 2.34 -8.42 -6.16
N VAL A 266 1.49 -9.19 -6.85
CA VAL A 266 0.23 -9.70 -6.29
C VAL A 266 0.46 -10.54 -5.03
N ALA A 267 1.56 -11.30 -4.99
CA ALA A 267 1.91 -12.12 -3.82
C ALA A 267 2.47 -11.31 -2.66
N SER A 268 3.32 -10.32 -2.94
CA SER A 268 4.04 -9.58 -1.90
C SER A 268 3.29 -8.36 -1.39
N LEU A 269 2.41 -7.75 -2.19
CA LEU A 269 1.65 -6.54 -1.86
C LEU A 269 0.15 -6.70 -2.14
N PRO A 270 -0.52 -7.75 -1.64
CA PRO A 270 -1.90 -8.06 -2.02
C PRO A 270 -2.89 -6.95 -1.67
N THR A 271 -2.72 -6.24 -0.55
CA THR A 271 -3.59 -5.11 -0.19
C THR A 271 -3.44 -3.94 -1.16
N VAL A 272 -2.21 -3.56 -1.50
CA VAL A 272 -1.94 -2.43 -2.41
C VAL A 272 -2.45 -2.75 -3.80
N ILE A 273 -2.05 -3.89 -4.36
CA ILE A 273 -2.46 -4.29 -5.71
C ILE A 273 -3.98 -4.54 -5.78
N GLY A 274 -4.58 -5.07 -4.72
CA GLY A 274 -6.03 -5.32 -4.65
C GLY A 274 -6.89 -4.06 -4.56
N SER A 275 -6.34 -2.94 -4.10
CA SER A 275 -7.05 -1.66 -4.01
C SER A 275 -6.75 -0.69 -5.15
N LEU A 276 -5.67 -0.89 -5.90
CA LEU A 276 -5.13 0.07 -6.85
C LEU A 276 -5.90 0.08 -8.18
N ASP A 277 -6.48 1.22 -8.52
CA ASP A 277 -7.17 1.44 -9.79
C ASP A 277 -6.18 1.45 -10.97
N GLY A 278 -6.62 0.95 -12.13
CA GLY A 278 -5.75 0.71 -13.29
C GLY A 278 -5.08 -0.67 -13.32
N VAL A 279 -5.15 -1.44 -12.24
CA VAL A 279 -4.77 -2.86 -12.24
C VAL A 279 -5.92 -3.72 -12.83
N PRO A 280 -5.64 -4.66 -13.75
CA PRO A 280 -6.66 -5.54 -14.34
C PRO A 280 -7.48 -6.34 -13.32
N VAL A 281 -8.75 -6.58 -13.63
CA VAL A 281 -9.72 -7.25 -12.71
C VAL A 281 -9.19 -8.57 -12.18
N ALA A 282 -8.71 -9.45 -13.05
CA ALA A 282 -8.20 -10.76 -12.65
C ALA A 282 -7.04 -10.65 -11.65
N ALA A 283 -6.15 -9.67 -11.83
CA ALA A 283 -5.03 -9.44 -10.92
C ALA A 283 -5.51 -8.90 -9.55
N ARG A 284 -6.51 -8.00 -9.54
CA ARG A 284 -7.14 -7.53 -8.30
C ARG A 284 -7.88 -8.65 -7.57
N VAL A 285 -8.55 -9.54 -8.29
CA VAL A 285 -9.21 -10.72 -7.69
C VAL A 285 -8.19 -11.68 -7.07
N LEU A 286 -7.09 -11.97 -7.77
CA LEU A 286 -5.99 -12.77 -7.22
C LEU A 286 -5.37 -12.11 -5.97
N ALA A 287 -5.19 -10.79 -5.98
CA ALA A 287 -4.65 -10.05 -4.85
C ALA A 287 -5.60 -10.07 -3.64
N ASN A 288 -6.89 -9.81 -3.85
CA ASN A 288 -7.87 -9.81 -2.77
C ASN A 288 -8.21 -11.22 -2.24
N ALA A 289 -8.02 -12.28 -3.02
CA ALA A 289 -8.03 -13.64 -2.49
C ALA A 289 -6.94 -13.83 -1.42
N ARG A 290 -5.74 -13.29 -1.64
CA ARG A 290 -4.67 -13.29 -0.62
C ARG A 290 -4.98 -12.38 0.57
N VAL A 291 -5.63 -11.22 0.34
CA VAL A 291 -6.17 -10.38 1.42
C VAL A 291 -7.17 -11.18 2.27
N ALA A 292 -8.04 -11.97 1.64
CA ALA A 292 -9.00 -12.84 2.30
C ALA A 292 -8.31 -13.93 3.13
N GLU A 293 -7.30 -14.62 2.60
CA GLU A 293 -6.51 -15.63 3.34
C GLU A 293 -5.87 -15.05 4.61
N GLU A 294 -5.24 -13.88 4.49
CA GLU A 294 -4.65 -13.18 5.63
C GLU A 294 -5.73 -12.71 6.63
N ARG A 295 -6.90 -12.27 6.13
CA ARG A 295 -8.02 -11.89 6.99
C ARG A 295 -8.61 -13.10 7.73
N ILE A 296 -8.75 -14.26 7.10
CA ILE A 296 -9.16 -15.51 7.74
C ILE A 296 -8.24 -15.81 8.92
N ARG A 297 -6.91 -15.77 8.72
CA ARG A 297 -5.94 -15.98 9.82
C ARG A 297 -6.12 -14.99 10.97
N ARG A 298 -6.39 -13.72 10.67
CA ARG A 298 -6.68 -12.69 11.70
C ARG A 298 -7.99 -12.93 12.44
N VAL A 299 -9.04 -13.34 11.72
CA VAL A 299 -10.34 -13.69 12.27
C VAL A 299 -10.23 -14.91 13.18
N ASP A 300 -9.53 -15.97 12.75
CA ASP A 300 -9.27 -17.17 13.55
C ASP A 300 -8.53 -16.83 14.85
N ALA A 301 -7.44 -16.07 14.76
CA ALA A 301 -6.71 -15.61 15.94
C ALA A 301 -7.59 -14.77 16.88
N ARG A 302 -8.52 -13.98 16.35
CA ARG A 302 -9.48 -13.20 17.15
C ARG A 302 -10.52 -14.09 17.81
N LEU A 303 -11.09 -15.06 17.09
CA LEU A 303 -12.03 -16.05 17.61
C LEU A 303 -11.41 -16.86 18.75
N GLU A 304 -10.17 -17.31 18.60
CA GLU A 304 -9.43 -18.00 19.67
C GLU A 304 -9.25 -17.13 20.92
N ARG A 305 -8.84 -15.86 20.76
CA ARG A 305 -8.70 -14.93 21.89
C ARG A 305 -10.03 -14.73 22.61
N LEU A 306 -11.14 -14.62 21.88
CA LEU A 306 -12.48 -14.52 22.44
C LEU A 306 -12.95 -15.81 23.12
N GLY A 307 -12.49 -16.98 22.67
CA GLY A 307 -12.77 -18.28 23.31
C GLY A 307 -12.07 -18.45 24.66
N ARG A 308 -10.91 -17.81 24.85
CA ARG A 308 -10.13 -17.83 26.11
C ARG A 308 -10.57 -16.77 27.13
N ALA A 309 -11.36 -15.77 26.72
CA ALA A 309 -11.84 -14.70 27.59
C ALA A 309 -12.91 -15.23 28.58
N ARG A 310 -12.78 -14.89 29.88
CA ARG A 310 -13.84 -15.14 30.87
C ARG A 310 -15.02 -14.19 30.64
N PRO A 311 -16.29 -14.64 30.78
CA PRO A 311 -17.44 -13.78 30.51
C PRO A 311 -17.54 -12.68 31.58
N PRO A 312 -17.79 -11.42 31.17
CA PRO A 312 -19.16 -10.91 31.32
C PRO A 312 -19.61 -9.91 30.22
N HIS A 313 -19.09 -9.97 28.98
CA HIS A 313 -19.49 -8.98 27.96
C HIS A 313 -20.78 -9.43 27.22
N PRO A 314 -21.89 -8.66 27.27
CA PRO A 314 -23.15 -9.03 26.62
C PRO A 314 -23.01 -9.21 25.09
N ASP A 315 -22.11 -8.46 24.46
CA ASP A 315 -21.94 -8.50 22.99
C ASP A 315 -21.03 -9.62 22.46
N LEU A 316 -20.42 -10.44 23.34
CA LEU A 316 -19.42 -11.42 22.93
C LEU A 316 -19.97 -12.49 21.97
N ALA A 317 -21.23 -12.89 22.17
CA ALA A 317 -21.91 -13.84 21.28
C ALA A 317 -22.14 -13.24 19.88
N SER A 318 -22.56 -11.97 19.83
CA SER A 318 -22.79 -11.25 18.57
C SER A 318 -21.49 -11.08 17.77
N ILE A 319 -20.43 -10.59 18.43
CA ILE A 319 -19.10 -10.44 17.81
C ILE A 319 -18.58 -11.77 17.28
N ARG A 320 -18.80 -12.87 18.00
CA ARG A 320 -18.39 -14.20 17.55
C ARG A 320 -19.17 -14.64 16.31
N ALA A 321 -20.49 -14.46 16.30
CA ALA A 321 -21.33 -14.82 15.17
C ALA A 321 -20.96 -14.02 13.91
N GLU A 322 -20.68 -12.72 14.06
CA GLU A 322 -20.24 -11.85 12.96
C GLU A 322 -18.88 -12.30 12.39
N LEU A 323 -17.89 -12.56 13.25
CA LEU A 323 -16.58 -13.08 12.83
C LEU A 323 -16.70 -14.45 12.14
N GLN A 324 -17.59 -15.32 12.60
CA GLN A 324 -17.84 -16.61 11.97
C GLN A 324 -18.48 -16.46 10.59
N ALA A 325 -19.42 -15.52 10.43
CA ALA A 325 -20.03 -15.20 9.15
C ALA A 325 -19.02 -14.61 8.17
N GLU A 326 -18.17 -13.68 8.62
CA GLU A 326 -17.07 -13.13 7.82
C GLU A 326 -16.13 -14.24 7.35
N ARG A 327 -15.70 -15.11 8.27
CA ARG A 327 -14.82 -16.24 7.96
C ARG A 327 -15.43 -17.16 6.89
N ALA A 328 -16.68 -17.56 7.07
CA ALA A 328 -17.38 -18.45 6.13
C ALA A 328 -17.57 -17.82 4.75
N TYR A 329 -17.75 -16.49 4.68
CA TYR A 329 -17.76 -15.76 3.42
C TYR A 329 -16.39 -15.77 2.74
N LEU A 330 -15.33 -15.43 3.48
CA LEU A 330 -13.98 -15.35 2.93
C LEU A 330 -13.43 -16.71 2.49
N GLU A 331 -13.83 -17.80 3.13
CA GLU A 331 -13.49 -19.16 2.67
C GLU A 331 -13.98 -19.46 1.25
N ARG A 332 -15.07 -18.81 0.80
CA ARG A 332 -15.56 -18.94 -0.57
C ARG A 332 -14.75 -18.12 -1.58
N ALA A 333 -13.88 -17.21 -1.12
CA ALA A 333 -13.06 -16.34 -1.95
C ALA A 333 -11.62 -16.83 -2.12
N VAL A 334 -11.26 -18.00 -1.57
CA VAL A 334 -9.90 -18.53 -1.56
C VAL A 334 -9.85 -19.92 -2.18
N GLY A 335 -8.70 -20.25 -2.77
CA GLY A 335 -8.46 -21.57 -3.37
C GLY A 335 -8.99 -21.73 -4.81
N PRO A 336 -8.74 -22.91 -5.42
CA PRO A 336 -9.06 -23.18 -6.82
C PRO A 336 -10.57 -23.30 -7.10
N ASP A 337 -11.37 -23.66 -6.10
CA ASP A 337 -12.82 -23.83 -6.19
C ASP A 337 -13.57 -22.60 -5.63
N ALA A 338 -12.93 -21.43 -5.63
CA ALA A 338 -13.53 -20.20 -5.13
C ALA A 338 -14.83 -19.88 -5.89
N THR A 339 -15.88 -19.57 -5.13
CA THR A 339 -17.22 -19.21 -5.65
C THR A 339 -17.54 -17.73 -5.47
N VAL A 340 -16.73 -17.01 -4.70
CA VAL A 340 -16.76 -15.55 -4.52
C VAL A 340 -15.49 -14.98 -5.13
N GLN A 341 -15.60 -13.91 -5.91
CA GLN A 341 -14.45 -13.21 -6.48
C GLN A 341 -14.43 -11.77 -5.96
N LEU A 342 -13.41 -11.40 -5.19
CA LEU A 342 -13.32 -10.08 -4.57
C LEU A 342 -12.51 -9.13 -5.44
N TYR A 343 -13.10 -8.10 -6.03
CA TYR A 343 -12.35 -7.03 -6.70
C TYR A 343 -11.69 -6.07 -5.69
N LEU A 344 -12.37 -5.86 -4.57
CA LEU A 344 -11.92 -5.04 -3.45
C LEU A 344 -12.48 -5.65 -2.16
N TYR A 345 -11.63 -5.84 -1.15
CA TYR A 345 -12.08 -6.20 0.19
C TYR A 345 -11.31 -5.44 1.27
N GLU A 346 -11.91 -4.35 1.77
CA GLU A 346 -11.34 -3.52 2.81
C GLU A 346 -12.38 -3.26 3.91
N PRO A 347 -12.58 -4.22 4.84
CA PRO A 347 -13.67 -4.15 5.81
C PRO A 347 -13.52 -2.96 6.79
N GLY A 348 -12.28 -2.51 7.05
CA GLY A 348 -12.01 -1.33 7.89
C GLY A 348 -12.54 -0.02 7.30
N GLY A 349 -12.51 0.11 5.98
CA GLY A 349 -13.12 1.22 5.24
C GLY A 349 -14.61 1.00 4.92
N ARG A 350 -15.18 -0.15 5.30
CA ARG A 350 -16.54 -0.59 4.92
C ARG A 350 -16.68 -0.74 3.40
N ARG A 351 -15.61 -1.17 2.72
CA ARG A 351 -15.54 -1.28 1.26
C ARG A 351 -15.51 -2.75 0.84
N VAL A 352 -16.36 -3.10 -0.10
CA VAL A 352 -16.39 -4.41 -0.75
C VAL A 352 -16.91 -4.24 -2.17
N VAL A 353 -16.19 -4.82 -3.13
CA VAL A 353 -16.68 -4.99 -4.50
C VAL A 353 -16.51 -6.45 -4.86
N GLU A 354 -17.61 -7.12 -5.17
CA GLU A 354 -17.61 -8.50 -5.64
C GLU A 354 -17.78 -8.54 -7.16
N VAL A 355 -17.09 -9.48 -7.81
CA VAL A 355 -17.21 -9.74 -9.25
C VAL A 355 -17.96 -11.03 -9.48
N VAL A 356 -18.90 -11.01 -10.41
CA VAL A 356 -19.67 -12.16 -10.86
C VAL A 356 -19.44 -12.34 -12.35
N GLY A 357 -19.08 -13.55 -12.78
CA GLY A 357 -18.71 -13.87 -14.17
C GLY A 357 -17.25 -14.25 -14.32
N ASP A 358 -16.80 -14.38 -15.57
CA ASP A 358 -15.43 -14.79 -15.91
C ASP A 358 -14.49 -13.57 -15.99
N VAL A 359 -13.62 -13.43 -14.99
CA VAL A 359 -12.65 -12.32 -14.88
C VAL A 359 -11.49 -12.43 -15.87
N GLY A 360 -11.28 -13.61 -16.47
CA GLY A 360 -10.25 -13.87 -17.47
C GLY A 360 -10.72 -13.59 -18.91
N ALA A 361 -12.02 -13.48 -19.13
CA ALA A 361 -12.61 -13.18 -20.44
C ALA A 361 -12.67 -11.67 -20.71
N ARG A 362 -12.77 -11.31 -22.00
CA ARG A 362 -13.25 -9.99 -22.41
C ARG A 362 -14.78 -10.04 -22.49
N PRO A 363 -15.50 -9.35 -21.60
CA PRO A 363 -16.96 -9.37 -21.61
C PRO A 363 -17.51 -8.55 -22.78
N THR A 364 -18.66 -8.95 -23.33
CA THR A 364 -19.46 -8.06 -24.21
C THR A 364 -20.18 -6.98 -23.40
N ASP A 365 -20.51 -7.27 -22.14
CA ASP A 365 -21.26 -6.38 -21.27
C ASP A 365 -20.66 -6.32 -19.86
N VAL A 366 -20.48 -5.11 -19.36
CA VAL A 366 -20.04 -4.83 -17.99
C VAL A 366 -21.21 -4.22 -17.23
N VAL A 367 -21.62 -4.86 -16.14
CA VAL A 367 -22.72 -4.39 -15.28
C VAL A 367 -22.16 -3.93 -13.95
N THR A 368 -22.38 -2.67 -13.57
CA THR A 368 -22.07 -2.18 -12.21
C THR A 368 -23.36 -1.99 -11.45
N TYR A 369 -23.61 -2.82 -10.44
CA TYR A 369 -24.77 -2.76 -9.57
C TYR A 369 -24.42 -2.09 -8.25
N VAL A 370 -25.18 -1.05 -7.89
CA VAL A 370 -25.04 -0.33 -6.62
C VAL A 370 -26.30 -0.56 -5.78
N PRO A 371 -26.20 -1.19 -4.60
CA PRO A 371 -27.35 -1.49 -3.77
C PRO A 371 -27.81 -0.26 -2.97
N GLY A 372 -28.98 -0.37 -2.35
CA GLY A 372 -29.64 0.72 -1.63
C GLY A 372 -29.11 1.02 -0.23
N THR A 373 -29.89 1.82 0.50
CA THR A 373 -29.69 2.09 1.94
C THR A 373 -29.61 0.80 2.75
N TYR A 374 -28.97 0.85 3.92
CA TYR A 374 -28.74 -0.30 4.82
C TYR A 374 -27.82 -1.40 4.28
N SER A 375 -27.32 -1.29 3.04
CA SER A 375 -26.33 -2.23 2.51
C SER A 375 -25.04 -2.17 3.32
N ASP A 376 -24.66 -3.30 3.92
CA ASP A 376 -23.50 -3.46 4.77
C ASP A 376 -22.67 -4.69 4.35
N LEU A 377 -21.53 -4.91 5.01
CA LEU A 377 -20.68 -6.08 4.73
C LEU A 377 -21.39 -7.40 5.06
N VAL A 378 -22.27 -7.40 6.07
CA VAL A 378 -22.99 -8.61 6.50
C VAL A 378 -23.97 -9.07 5.41
N GLY A 379 -24.66 -8.15 4.75
CA GLY A 379 -25.51 -8.43 3.59
C GLY A 379 -24.73 -9.05 2.44
N PHE A 380 -23.53 -8.52 2.14
CA PHE A 380 -22.62 -9.13 1.16
C PHE A 380 -22.23 -10.57 1.54
N TRP A 381 -21.94 -10.82 2.81
CA TRP A 381 -21.58 -12.18 3.28
C TRP A 381 -22.71 -13.20 3.08
N ARG A 382 -23.96 -12.74 3.18
CA ARG A 382 -25.18 -13.54 2.97
C ARG A 382 -25.52 -13.75 1.49
N GLY A 383 -24.99 -12.93 0.59
CA GLY A 383 -25.33 -12.98 -0.83
C GLY A 383 -26.53 -12.11 -1.21
N ASP A 384 -26.94 -11.17 -0.36
CA ASP A 384 -28.18 -10.40 -0.60
C ASP A 384 -28.04 -9.46 -1.82
N PRO A 385 -26.99 -8.60 -1.93
CA PRO A 385 -26.86 -7.68 -3.06
C PRO A 385 -26.48 -8.33 -4.40
N GLN A 386 -25.95 -9.56 -4.39
CA GLN A 386 -25.40 -10.22 -5.59
C GLN A 386 -26.48 -10.78 -6.53
N GLN A 387 -27.73 -10.91 -6.07
CA GLN A 387 -28.79 -11.66 -6.76
C GLN A 387 -29.07 -11.16 -8.17
N VAL A 388 -29.30 -9.85 -8.36
CA VAL A 388 -29.60 -9.27 -9.68
C VAL A 388 -28.45 -9.48 -10.67
N VAL A 389 -27.22 -9.26 -10.21
CA VAL A 389 -26.04 -9.43 -11.06
C VAL A 389 -25.84 -10.91 -11.41
N GLY A 390 -26.01 -11.82 -10.44
CA GLY A 390 -25.99 -13.26 -10.68
C GLY A 390 -27.03 -13.72 -11.69
N HIS A 391 -28.24 -13.14 -11.64
CA HIS A 391 -29.28 -13.40 -12.63
C HIS A 391 -28.83 -12.97 -14.04
N LEU A 392 -28.32 -11.74 -14.20
CA LEU A 392 -27.86 -11.23 -15.50
C LEU A 392 -26.70 -12.05 -16.08
N VAL A 393 -25.72 -12.41 -15.25
CA VAL A 393 -24.56 -13.22 -15.66
C VAL A 393 -24.99 -14.64 -16.05
N SER A 394 -25.83 -15.29 -15.25
CA SER A 394 -26.30 -16.67 -15.55
C SER A 394 -27.24 -16.75 -16.76
N ARG A 395 -27.79 -15.61 -17.20
CA ARG A 395 -28.71 -15.49 -18.33
C ARG A 395 -28.12 -14.66 -19.48
N ALA A 396 -26.79 -14.55 -19.55
CA ALA A 396 -26.11 -13.89 -20.65
C ALA A 396 -26.60 -14.43 -22.02
N PRO A 397 -26.75 -13.57 -23.04
CA PRO A 397 -27.17 -14.01 -24.37
C PRO A 397 -26.21 -15.05 -24.96
N ALA A 398 -26.71 -15.93 -25.84
CA ALA A 398 -25.86 -16.88 -26.53
C ALA A 398 -24.78 -16.14 -27.35
N GLY A 399 -23.51 -16.43 -27.05
CA GLY A 399 -22.36 -15.77 -27.69
C GLY A 399 -21.94 -14.43 -27.05
N GLY A 400 -22.66 -13.95 -26.04
CA GLY A 400 -22.27 -12.83 -25.19
C GLY A 400 -21.62 -13.30 -23.89
N SER A 401 -20.91 -12.40 -23.21
CA SER A 401 -20.27 -12.64 -21.92
C SER A 401 -20.46 -11.41 -21.04
N VAL A 402 -20.87 -11.65 -19.79
CA VAL A 402 -21.21 -10.57 -18.85
C VAL A 402 -20.26 -10.63 -17.67
N LEU A 403 -19.69 -9.48 -17.32
CA LEU A 403 -18.94 -9.32 -16.09
C LEU A 403 -19.66 -8.30 -15.21
N GLY A 404 -20.06 -8.74 -14.02
CA GLY A 404 -20.84 -7.94 -13.09
C GLY A 404 -20.04 -7.52 -11.87
N PHE A 405 -20.15 -6.27 -11.46
CA PHE A 405 -19.59 -5.71 -10.24
C PHE A 405 -20.71 -5.35 -9.28
N VAL A 406 -20.70 -5.95 -8.09
CA VAL A 406 -21.60 -5.63 -6.99
C VAL A 406 -20.86 -4.67 -6.06
N TYR A 407 -21.22 -3.39 -6.12
CA TYR A 407 -20.37 -2.30 -5.69
C TYR A 407 -20.80 -1.69 -4.35
N LYS A 408 -19.88 -1.65 -3.39
CA LYS A 408 -20.00 -0.85 -2.16
C LYS A 408 -18.65 -0.27 -1.77
N ASP A 409 -18.43 1.01 -2.05
CA ASP A 409 -17.22 1.72 -1.64
C ASP A 409 -17.49 2.79 -0.56
N GLY A 410 -17.29 2.39 0.69
CA GLY A 410 -17.43 3.24 1.86
C GLY A 410 -18.82 3.15 2.50
N PRO A 411 -19.11 4.00 3.50
CA PRO A 411 -20.37 3.96 4.23
C PRO A 411 -21.56 4.34 3.34
N PHE A 412 -22.61 3.53 3.37
CA PHE A 412 -23.89 3.85 2.73
C PHE A 412 -24.90 4.36 3.78
N PRO A 413 -25.93 5.13 3.39
CA PRO A 413 -26.89 5.65 4.36
C PRO A 413 -27.61 4.54 5.13
N GLY A 414 -27.79 4.74 6.43
CA GLY A 414 -28.47 3.76 7.30
C GLY A 414 -27.63 2.54 7.67
N GLU A 415 -26.37 2.46 7.26
CA GLU A 415 -25.47 1.38 7.65
C GLU A 415 -25.13 1.47 9.15
N ARG A 416 -26.03 0.94 10.01
CA ARG A 416 -25.97 1.01 11.48
C ARG A 416 -26.48 -0.29 12.13
N GLY A 417 -25.81 -1.42 11.93
CA GLY A 417 -26.22 -2.69 12.57
C GLY A 417 -27.69 -3.06 12.33
N PRO A 418 -28.27 -4.02 13.08
CA PRO A 418 -29.66 -4.40 12.90
C PRO A 418 -30.60 -3.26 13.36
N VAL A 419 -31.26 -2.61 12.41
CA VAL A 419 -32.29 -1.60 12.65
C VAL A 419 -33.66 -2.28 12.73
N THR A 420 -34.37 -2.10 13.85
CA THR A 420 -35.68 -2.75 14.10
C THR A 420 -36.88 -1.83 13.85
N THR A 421 -36.67 -0.56 13.51
CA THR A 421 -37.74 0.43 13.23
C THR A 421 -37.36 1.41 12.12
N PHE A 422 -38.35 1.92 11.39
CA PHE A 422 -38.19 3.00 10.41
C PHE A 422 -37.53 4.23 11.07
N ASP A 423 -36.30 4.55 10.65
CA ASP A 423 -35.50 5.63 11.23
C ASP A 423 -35.50 6.86 10.32
N VAL A 424 -36.19 7.92 10.76
CA VAL A 424 -36.29 9.20 10.05
C VAL A 424 -34.91 9.84 9.81
N THR A 425 -33.91 9.55 10.66
CA THR A 425 -32.55 10.06 10.48
C THR A 425 -31.85 9.43 9.28
N VAL A 426 -32.19 8.19 8.92
CA VAL A 426 -31.68 7.53 7.71
C VAL A 426 -32.25 8.17 6.45
N ILE A 427 -33.51 8.60 6.48
CA ILE A 427 -34.13 9.31 5.36
C ILE A 427 -33.46 10.68 5.15
N GLN A 428 -33.12 11.38 6.23
CA GLN A 428 -32.37 12.64 6.15
C GLN A 428 -30.96 12.42 5.59
N GLU A 429 -30.26 11.39 6.08
CA GLU A 429 -28.94 10.99 5.58
C GLU A 429 -28.99 10.63 4.09
N ALA A 430 -29.96 9.80 3.68
CA ALA A 430 -30.14 9.36 2.30
C ALA A 430 -30.54 10.49 1.35
N ASN A 431 -31.21 11.54 1.83
CA ASN A 431 -31.53 12.75 1.07
C ASN A 431 -30.39 13.79 1.07
N THR A 432 -29.26 13.52 1.74
CA THR A 432 -28.14 14.45 1.77
C THR A 432 -27.34 14.34 0.48
N GLU A 433 -27.54 15.29 -0.43
CA GLU A 433 -26.89 15.33 -1.75
C GLU A 433 -25.37 15.21 -1.69
N ALA A 434 -24.72 15.89 -0.74
CA ALA A 434 -23.26 15.82 -0.58
C ALA A 434 -22.74 14.40 -0.25
N THR A 435 -23.57 13.56 0.37
CA THR A 435 -23.22 12.15 0.62
C THR A 435 -23.24 11.35 -0.67
N ALA A 436 -24.24 11.56 -1.53
CA ALA A 436 -24.28 10.92 -2.85
C ALA A 436 -23.15 11.42 -3.75
N LEU A 437 -22.85 12.72 -3.79
CA LEU A 437 -21.75 13.27 -4.60
C LEU A 437 -20.40 12.65 -4.23
N ARG A 438 -20.06 12.56 -2.94
CA ARG A 438 -18.82 11.89 -2.50
C ARG A 438 -18.79 10.39 -2.80
N ALA A 439 -19.94 9.71 -2.83
CA ALA A 439 -20.00 8.30 -3.21
C ALA A 439 -19.84 8.16 -4.73
N GLY A 440 -20.47 9.06 -5.49
CA GLY A 440 -20.39 9.13 -6.95
C GLY A 440 -18.99 9.42 -7.45
N GLU A 441 -18.22 10.29 -6.78
CA GLU A 441 -16.79 10.50 -7.06
C GLU A 441 -16.01 9.17 -7.01
N ARG A 442 -16.16 8.37 -5.95
CA ARG A 442 -15.51 7.06 -5.83
C ARG A 442 -15.98 6.06 -6.88
N LEU A 443 -17.26 6.11 -7.28
CA LEU A 443 -17.79 5.24 -8.33
C LEU A 443 -17.29 5.66 -9.72
N ALA A 444 -17.09 6.96 -9.95
CA ALA A 444 -16.47 7.48 -11.16
C ALA A 444 -14.98 7.09 -11.24
N ASP A 445 -14.23 7.21 -10.14
CA ASP A 445 -12.84 6.76 -10.06
C ASP A 445 -12.71 5.25 -10.33
N PHE A 446 -13.58 4.44 -9.73
CA PHE A 446 -13.67 3.01 -10.02
C PHE A 446 -13.92 2.73 -11.51
N GLN A 447 -14.87 3.44 -12.14
CA GLN A 447 -15.16 3.26 -13.56
C GLN A 447 -13.98 3.70 -14.44
N ALA A 448 -13.35 4.83 -14.14
CA ALA A 448 -12.14 5.29 -14.81
C ALA A 448 -11.00 4.26 -14.67
N GLY A 449 -10.89 3.64 -13.50
CA GLY A 449 -9.98 2.55 -13.20
C GLY A 449 -10.17 1.33 -14.09
N LEU A 450 -11.43 0.92 -14.31
CA LEU A 450 -11.75 -0.17 -15.23
C LEU A 450 -11.41 0.19 -16.68
N VAL A 451 -11.79 1.39 -17.13
CA VAL A 451 -11.52 1.87 -18.50
C VAL A 451 -10.01 1.97 -18.76
N ALA A 452 -9.23 2.43 -17.77
CA ALA A 452 -7.78 2.58 -17.90
C ALA A 452 -7.05 1.27 -18.26
N THR A 453 -7.63 0.11 -17.94
CA THR A 453 -7.04 -1.20 -18.26
C THR A 453 -7.13 -1.57 -19.74
N GLY A 454 -8.01 -0.92 -20.52
CA GLY A 454 -8.31 -1.30 -21.91
C GLY A 454 -8.99 -2.68 -22.07
N GLN A 455 -9.36 -3.35 -20.97
CA GLN A 455 -10.01 -4.67 -21.02
C GLN A 455 -11.45 -4.57 -21.57
N PHE A 456 -12.07 -3.40 -21.44
CA PHE A 456 -13.51 -3.17 -21.66
C PHE A 456 -13.83 -2.17 -22.78
N ASP A 457 -12.86 -1.81 -23.62
CA ASP A 457 -13.03 -0.79 -24.67
C ASP A 457 -14.14 -1.14 -25.68
N ASP A 458 -14.37 -2.44 -25.90
CA ASP A 458 -15.42 -2.96 -26.80
C ASP A 458 -16.67 -3.46 -26.03
N SER A 459 -16.71 -3.28 -24.71
CA SER A 459 -17.82 -3.74 -23.86
C SER A 459 -18.86 -2.65 -23.69
N SER A 460 -20.14 -3.04 -23.64
CA SER A 460 -21.18 -2.09 -23.23
C SER A 460 -21.23 -1.96 -21.71
N ALA A 461 -21.26 -0.73 -21.20
CA ALA A 461 -21.29 -0.42 -19.78
C ALA A 461 -22.72 -0.09 -19.30
N THR A 462 -23.26 -0.91 -18.40
CA THR A 462 -24.56 -0.69 -17.76
C THR A 462 -24.37 -0.43 -16.26
N ALA A 463 -24.90 0.68 -15.76
CA ALA A 463 -25.04 0.91 -14.32
C ALA A 463 -26.46 0.60 -13.85
N VAL A 464 -26.58 -0.08 -12.71
CA VAL A 464 -27.87 -0.43 -12.11
C VAL A 464 -27.88 0.07 -10.68
N GLY A 465 -28.78 0.99 -10.36
CA GLY A 465 -28.94 1.54 -9.01
C GLY A 465 -30.23 1.07 -8.37
N HIS A 466 -30.15 0.36 -7.24
CA HIS A 466 -31.32 0.04 -6.42
C HIS A 466 -31.53 1.09 -5.35
N SER A 467 -32.74 1.64 -5.21
CA SER A 467 -33.07 2.59 -4.15
C SER A 467 -32.08 3.77 -4.11
N TRP A 468 -31.44 4.04 -2.97
CA TRP A 468 -30.39 5.07 -2.87
C TRP A 468 -29.19 4.81 -3.79
N GLY A 469 -28.93 3.57 -4.22
CA GLY A 469 -27.86 3.24 -5.16
C GLY A 469 -27.97 4.00 -6.49
N LEU A 470 -29.18 4.38 -6.93
CA LEU A 470 -29.34 5.25 -8.10
C LEU A 470 -28.77 6.66 -7.86
N ALA A 471 -28.90 7.21 -6.65
CA ALA A 471 -28.33 8.51 -6.33
C ALA A 471 -26.80 8.48 -6.42
N ASN A 472 -26.18 7.35 -6.07
CA ASN A 472 -24.75 7.13 -6.24
C ASN A 472 -24.38 7.04 -7.74
N VAL A 473 -25.10 6.25 -8.54
CA VAL A 473 -24.88 6.13 -10.00
C VAL A 473 -25.03 7.48 -10.71
N THR A 474 -26.09 8.23 -10.45
CA THR A 474 -26.28 9.54 -11.09
C THR A 474 -25.30 10.59 -10.54
N ALA A 475 -24.85 10.47 -9.29
CA ALA A 475 -23.75 11.27 -8.78
C ALA A 475 -22.41 10.95 -9.45
N SER A 476 -22.15 9.70 -9.85
CA SER A 476 -20.93 9.36 -10.59
C SER A 476 -20.95 9.97 -11.99
N GLU A 477 -22.12 10.05 -12.64
CA GLU A 477 -22.26 10.76 -13.93
C GLU A 477 -21.93 12.25 -13.80
N VAL A 478 -22.34 12.89 -12.69
CA VAL A 478 -21.94 14.27 -12.34
C VAL A 478 -20.42 14.38 -12.17
N ALA A 479 -19.79 13.38 -11.56
CA ALA A 479 -18.34 13.31 -11.40
C ALA A 479 -17.58 12.92 -12.68
N GLY A 480 -18.28 12.63 -13.78
CA GLY A 480 -17.68 12.35 -15.09
C GLY A 480 -17.79 10.92 -15.56
N ALA A 481 -18.38 10.01 -14.78
CA ALA A 481 -18.65 8.65 -15.22
C ALA A 481 -19.57 8.62 -16.45
N ARG A 482 -19.40 7.61 -17.31
CA ARG A 482 -20.21 7.43 -18.52
C ARG A 482 -20.66 5.98 -18.65
N TYR A 483 -21.93 5.80 -18.95
CA TYR A 483 -22.55 4.49 -19.15
C TYR A 483 -23.31 4.51 -20.48
N ASP A 484 -23.39 3.38 -21.18
CA ASP A 484 -24.32 3.25 -22.31
C ASP A 484 -25.76 3.18 -21.81
N ARG A 485 -25.94 2.59 -20.62
CA ARG A 485 -27.25 2.34 -20.02
C ARG A 485 -27.24 2.55 -18.51
N VAL A 486 -28.32 3.13 -17.99
CA VAL A 486 -28.58 3.26 -16.55
C VAL A 486 -29.97 2.73 -16.23
N ALA A 487 -30.04 1.72 -15.36
CA ALA A 487 -31.28 1.18 -14.84
C ALA A 487 -31.50 1.60 -13.39
N SER A 488 -32.66 2.21 -13.13
CA SER A 488 -33.20 2.46 -11.80
C SER A 488 -34.08 1.29 -11.38
N LEU A 489 -33.74 0.65 -10.25
CA LEU A 489 -34.59 -0.33 -9.58
C LEU A 489 -35.19 0.35 -8.35
N ALA A 490 -36.41 0.88 -8.47
CA ALA A 490 -37.04 1.71 -7.45
C ALA A 490 -36.11 2.82 -6.90
N GLY A 491 -35.46 3.57 -7.79
CA GLY A 491 -34.42 4.53 -7.42
C GLY A 491 -34.94 5.71 -6.60
N ALA A 492 -34.18 6.12 -5.57
CA ALA A 492 -34.62 7.12 -4.60
C ALA A 492 -34.62 8.56 -5.14
N GLY A 493 -33.60 8.94 -5.90
CA GLY A 493 -33.50 10.26 -6.50
C GLY A 493 -32.12 10.56 -7.04
N MET A 494 -31.93 11.78 -7.56
CA MET A 494 -30.76 12.17 -8.32
C MET A 494 -30.24 13.53 -7.85
N PRO A 495 -28.91 13.78 -7.85
CA PRO A 495 -28.34 15.07 -7.51
C PRO A 495 -28.93 16.22 -8.33
N SER A 496 -29.05 17.40 -7.72
CA SER A 496 -29.55 18.60 -8.36
C SER A 496 -28.75 18.97 -9.61
N ALA A 497 -27.44 18.74 -9.60
CA ALA A 497 -26.53 18.98 -10.72
C ALA A 497 -26.62 17.94 -11.85
N TRP A 498 -27.22 16.77 -11.59
CA TRP A 498 -27.32 15.71 -12.60
C TRP A 498 -28.14 16.13 -13.81
N GLN A 499 -27.68 15.74 -14.99
CA GLN A 499 -28.38 15.87 -16.26
C GLN A 499 -28.21 14.55 -17.02
N PRO A 500 -29.23 14.09 -17.76
CA PRO A 500 -29.10 12.88 -18.55
C PRO A 500 -28.00 13.06 -19.61
N ALA A 501 -27.13 12.07 -19.74
CA ALA A 501 -26.13 12.04 -20.79
C ALA A 501 -26.82 11.70 -22.14
N PRO A 502 -26.55 12.44 -23.23
CA PRO A 502 -27.29 12.28 -24.50
C PRO A 502 -27.19 10.90 -25.14
N GLU A 503 -26.10 10.18 -24.90
CA GLU A 503 -25.83 8.85 -25.47
C GLU A 503 -26.21 7.71 -24.52
N THR A 504 -26.67 8.04 -23.31
CA THR A 504 -27.05 7.06 -22.29
C THR A 504 -28.54 6.79 -22.35
N SER A 505 -28.91 5.52 -22.38
CA SER A 505 -30.31 5.10 -22.24
C SER A 505 -30.67 4.93 -20.76
N TYR A 506 -31.84 5.41 -20.34
CA TYR A 506 -32.31 5.32 -18.95
C TYR A 506 -33.63 4.55 -18.85
N VAL A 507 -33.80 3.73 -17.81
CA VAL A 507 -35.07 3.02 -17.51
C VAL A 507 -35.35 3.02 -16.02
N ASP A 508 -36.62 3.22 -15.62
CA ASP A 508 -37.08 3.04 -14.24
C ASP A 508 -38.01 1.81 -14.14
N LEU A 509 -37.63 0.87 -13.28
CA LEU A 509 -38.37 -0.35 -13.00
C LEU A 509 -38.76 -0.35 -11.52
N SER A 510 -40.06 -0.32 -11.25
CA SER A 510 -40.57 -0.12 -9.89
C SER A 510 -41.90 -0.84 -9.65
N TYR A 511 -42.07 -1.38 -8.43
CA TYR A 511 -43.38 -1.78 -7.91
C TYR A 511 -44.03 -0.60 -7.17
N ASN A 512 -45.31 -0.72 -6.80
CA ASN A 512 -45.88 0.21 -5.83
C ASN A 512 -45.26 -0.06 -4.44
N ASP A 513 -44.50 0.89 -3.92
CA ASP A 513 -43.74 0.71 -2.69
C ASP A 513 -43.75 1.99 -1.78
N PRO A 514 -43.25 1.90 -0.53
CA PRO A 514 -43.21 3.04 0.38
C PRO A 514 -42.35 4.22 -0.09
N LEU A 515 -41.29 3.96 -0.86
CA LEU A 515 -40.42 5.00 -1.38
C LEU A 515 -41.14 5.81 -2.46
N GLY A 516 -41.83 5.14 -3.38
CA GLY A 516 -42.67 5.77 -4.38
C GLY A 516 -43.77 6.65 -3.78
N LEU A 517 -44.35 6.26 -2.63
CA LEU A 517 -45.25 7.13 -1.88
C LEU A 517 -44.55 8.39 -1.35
N ALA A 518 -43.36 8.24 -0.76
CA ALA A 518 -42.61 9.35 -0.21
C ALA A 518 -42.13 10.33 -1.30
N GLN A 519 -41.81 9.82 -2.49
CA GLN A 519 -41.49 10.61 -3.68
C GLN A 519 -42.70 11.42 -4.15
N ARG A 520 -43.88 10.81 -4.30
CA ARG A 520 -45.13 11.51 -4.64
C ARG A 520 -45.52 12.58 -3.62
N ALA A 521 -45.14 12.39 -2.35
CA ALA A 521 -45.34 13.36 -1.29
C ALA A 521 -44.31 14.51 -1.30
N GLY A 522 -43.30 14.48 -2.18
CA GLY A 522 -42.26 15.50 -2.30
C GLY A 522 -41.21 15.49 -1.17
N VAL A 523 -41.16 14.43 -0.37
CA VAL A 523 -40.28 14.33 0.81
C VAL A 523 -38.87 13.87 0.43
N VAL A 524 -38.72 13.32 -0.77
CA VAL A 524 -37.51 12.65 -1.25
C VAL A 524 -36.88 13.47 -2.38
N TRP A 525 -35.59 13.76 -2.27
CA TRP A 525 -34.75 14.43 -3.28
C TRP A 525 -35.36 15.71 -3.90
N ARG A 526 -36.19 16.43 -3.14
CA ARG A 526 -36.92 17.64 -3.59
C ARG A 526 -37.69 17.42 -4.91
N GLY A 527 -38.18 16.20 -5.14
CA GLY A 527 -38.92 15.83 -6.34
C GLY A 527 -38.05 15.47 -7.55
N LYS A 528 -36.71 15.52 -7.44
CA LYS A 528 -35.82 15.06 -8.51
C LYS A 528 -35.62 13.55 -8.44
N VAL A 529 -36.61 12.83 -8.95
CA VAL A 529 -36.75 11.36 -8.83
C VAL A 529 -36.85 10.74 -10.21
N PRO A 530 -36.28 9.53 -10.44
CA PRO A 530 -36.24 8.92 -11.78
C PRO A 530 -37.63 8.76 -12.38
N ARG A 531 -38.63 8.44 -11.54
CA ARG A 531 -39.99 8.14 -11.97
C ARG A 531 -40.75 9.33 -12.59
N ASP A 532 -40.40 10.55 -12.21
CA ASP A 532 -41.04 11.76 -12.70
C ASP A 532 -40.17 12.49 -13.74
N ASP A 533 -39.00 11.94 -14.09
CA ASP A 533 -38.05 12.52 -15.03
C ASP A 533 -38.27 11.95 -16.44
N ASP A 534 -38.34 12.84 -17.43
CA ASP A 534 -38.61 12.49 -18.84
C ASP A 534 -37.46 11.71 -19.50
N ALA A 535 -36.25 11.76 -18.91
CA ALA A 535 -35.11 10.99 -19.43
C ALA A 535 -35.27 9.48 -19.24
N PHE A 536 -35.97 9.07 -18.18
CA PHE A 536 -36.17 7.66 -17.87
C PHE A 536 -37.35 7.09 -18.68
N ARG A 537 -37.12 5.97 -19.36
CA ARG A 537 -38.21 5.19 -19.94
C ARG A 537 -39.01 4.54 -18.83
N HIS A 538 -40.32 4.77 -18.82
CA HIS A 538 -41.25 4.23 -17.83
C HIS A 538 -42.02 3.04 -18.39
N VAL A 539 -41.89 1.86 -17.76
CA VAL A 539 -42.64 0.63 -18.15
C VAL A 539 -43.99 0.52 -17.41
N GLY A 540 -44.30 1.45 -16.51
CA GLY A 540 -45.44 1.39 -15.60
C GLY A 540 -45.02 1.00 -14.19
N LEU A 541 -45.97 0.62 -13.33
CA LEU A 541 -45.66 -0.11 -12.09
C LEU A 541 -45.92 -1.59 -12.34
N TYR A 542 -45.04 -2.45 -11.84
CA TYR A 542 -45.26 -3.89 -11.90
C TYR A 542 -46.32 -4.31 -10.88
N ASP A 543 -47.09 -5.35 -11.23
CA ASP A 543 -48.09 -5.94 -10.34
C ASP A 543 -47.40 -6.64 -9.17
N SER A 544 -47.73 -6.21 -7.96
CA SER A 544 -47.13 -6.72 -6.72
C SER A 544 -47.73 -8.09 -6.35
N PRO A 545 -46.91 -9.12 -6.06
CA PRO A 545 -47.39 -10.41 -5.55
C PRO A 545 -48.00 -10.29 -4.14
N PHE A 546 -47.76 -9.17 -3.45
CA PHE A 546 -48.25 -8.88 -2.11
C PHE A 546 -49.52 -8.00 -2.12
N GLY A 547 -50.11 -7.78 -3.30
CA GLY A 547 -51.27 -6.91 -3.52
C GLY A 547 -50.92 -5.45 -3.76
N ASP A 548 -51.94 -4.62 -4.00
CA ASP A 548 -51.78 -3.22 -4.47
C ASP A 548 -51.24 -2.25 -3.42
N ALA A 549 -51.17 -2.67 -2.16
CA ALA A 549 -50.65 -1.84 -1.09
C ALA A 549 -49.11 -1.68 -1.21
N PRO A 550 -48.57 -0.50 -0.85
CA PRO A 550 -47.15 -0.20 -0.96
C PRO A 550 -46.37 -0.85 0.19
N TRP A 551 -46.19 -2.17 0.12
CA TRP A 551 -45.47 -2.94 1.15
C TRP A 551 -43.95 -2.72 1.06
N PRO A 552 -43.22 -2.70 2.19
CA PRO A 552 -41.75 -2.69 2.18
C PRO A 552 -41.14 -3.82 1.37
N ASP A 553 -41.79 -4.99 1.34
CA ASP A 553 -41.34 -6.16 0.59
C ASP A 553 -41.33 -5.89 -0.93
N ASN A 554 -42.20 -5.02 -1.46
CA ASN A 554 -42.16 -4.61 -2.87
C ASN A 554 -40.89 -3.82 -3.21
N HIS A 555 -40.42 -2.99 -2.29
CA HIS A 555 -39.22 -2.19 -2.48
C HIS A 555 -37.95 -3.05 -2.54
N ALA A 556 -37.93 -4.13 -1.75
CA ALA A 556 -36.84 -5.09 -1.77
C ALA A 556 -36.94 -6.07 -2.94
N LEU A 557 -38.15 -6.49 -3.32
CA LEU A 557 -38.40 -7.50 -4.36
C LEU A 557 -37.77 -7.12 -5.71
N VAL A 558 -37.85 -5.85 -6.11
CA VAL A 558 -37.33 -5.35 -7.40
C VAL A 558 -35.85 -5.66 -7.62
N ALA A 559 -35.08 -5.84 -6.53
CA ALA A 559 -33.66 -6.13 -6.52
C ALA A 559 -33.33 -7.57 -6.07
N GLN A 560 -34.27 -8.50 -6.20
CA GLN A 560 -34.09 -9.91 -5.81
C GLN A 560 -34.24 -10.84 -7.00
N ASP A 561 -33.48 -11.94 -7.01
CA ASP A 561 -33.62 -13.03 -7.97
C ASP A 561 -34.67 -14.01 -7.44
N ARG A 562 -35.94 -13.66 -7.64
CA ARG A 562 -37.09 -14.43 -7.17
C ARG A 562 -38.10 -14.66 -8.30
N PRO A 563 -38.83 -15.79 -8.29
CA PRO A 563 -39.87 -16.06 -9.28
C PRO A 563 -40.92 -14.95 -9.38
N GLU A 564 -41.25 -14.30 -8.26
CA GLU A 564 -42.20 -13.20 -8.20
C GLU A 564 -41.68 -11.90 -8.85
N ASN A 565 -40.36 -11.78 -9.04
CA ASN A 565 -39.70 -10.64 -9.68
C ASN A 565 -39.34 -10.89 -11.17
N GLU A 566 -39.75 -12.02 -11.73
CA GLU A 566 -39.34 -12.48 -13.07
C GLU A 566 -39.67 -11.47 -14.19
N ALA A 567 -40.76 -10.70 -14.07
CA ALA A 567 -41.10 -9.67 -15.06
C ALA A 567 -40.08 -8.52 -15.08
N VAL A 568 -39.70 -8.02 -13.91
CA VAL A 568 -38.68 -6.96 -13.76
C VAL A 568 -37.33 -7.48 -14.24
N LEU A 569 -36.93 -8.68 -13.82
CA LEU A 569 -35.63 -9.27 -14.19
C LEU A 569 -35.53 -9.47 -15.70
N ARG A 570 -36.62 -9.87 -16.36
CA ARG A 570 -36.68 -9.97 -17.83
C ARG A 570 -36.51 -8.62 -18.50
N ASP A 571 -37.24 -7.60 -18.06
CA ASP A 571 -37.17 -6.27 -18.68
C ASP A 571 -35.81 -5.60 -18.42
N LEU A 572 -35.22 -5.82 -17.23
CA LEU A 572 -33.86 -5.39 -16.93
C LEU A 572 -32.84 -6.08 -17.83
N ARG A 573 -32.96 -7.40 -18.02
CA ARG A 573 -32.10 -8.17 -18.92
C ARG A 573 -32.22 -7.70 -20.36
N ASP A 574 -33.46 -7.53 -20.84
CA ASP A 574 -33.73 -7.10 -22.20
C ASP A 574 -33.28 -5.64 -22.42
N PHE A 575 -33.32 -4.79 -21.39
CA PHE A 575 -32.71 -3.47 -21.44
C PHE A 575 -31.18 -3.53 -21.48
N THR A 576 -30.57 -4.35 -20.62
CA THR A 576 -29.11 -4.49 -20.50
C THR A 576 -28.49 -5.01 -21.78
N PHE A 577 -29.07 -6.07 -22.37
CA PHE A 577 -28.51 -6.74 -23.57
C PHE A 577 -29.22 -6.37 -24.87
N GLY A 578 -30.32 -5.62 -24.79
CA GLY A 578 -31.05 -5.16 -25.96
C GLY A 578 -30.23 -4.11 -26.71
N GLY A 579 -29.94 -4.37 -27.98
CA GLY A 579 -29.43 -3.35 -28.88
C GLY A 579 -30.48 -2.25 -29.08
N SER A 580 -30.03 -1.00 -29.12
CA SER A 580 -30.77 0.08 -29.77
C SER A 580 -31.05 -0.39 -31.20
N ARG A 581 -32.28 -0.82 -31.50
CA ARG A 581 -32.69 -1.04 -32.89
C ARG A 581 -33.10 0.27 -33.52
#